data_AF-A0A6B3GMA8-F1
#
_entry.id   AF-A0A6B3GMA8-F1
#
_cell.length_a   1.000
_cell.length_b   1.000
_cell.length_c   1.000
_cell.angle_alpha   90.00
_cell.angle_beta   90.00
_cell.angle_gamma   90.00
#
_symmetry.space_group_name_H-M   'P 1'
#
loop_
_entity.id
_entity.type
_entity.pdbx_description
1 polymer ?
#
loop_
_entity_poly.entity_id
_entity_poly.type
_entity_poly.pdbx_seq_one_letter_code
_entity_poly.pdbx_strand_id
1 'polypeptide(L)'
;CVYVDHGLMRKGETGQVEKDFVAATGAKLKVVDAEKRFLDALAGVSDPEEKRKIIGREFIRVFEQAQLEILQEEGPEVAFLVQGTLYPDVVESGGGTGTANIKSHHN
;
A
#
# COMPACT_ATOMS: atom_id res chain seq x y z
N CYS A 1 -12.48 -3.29 -0.18
CA CYS A 1 -11.08 -3.11 -0.63
C CYS A 1 -10.60 -1.72 -0.26
N VAL A 2 -9.31 -1.56 0.07
CA VAL A 2 -8.69 -0.26 0.35
C VAL A 2 -7.68 0.03 -0.75
N TYR A 3 -7.73 1.24 -1.29
CA TYR A 3 -6.73 1.78 -2.21
C TYR A 3 -6.15 3.06 -1.60
N VAL A 4 -4.83 3.09 -1.39
CA VAL A 4 -4.14 4.25 -0.83
C VAL A 4 -3.49 5.03 -1.97
N ASP A 5 -4.00 6.22 -2.26
CA ASP A 5 -3.35 7.15 -3.17
C ASP A 5 -2.28 7.93 -2.39
N HIS A 6 -1.02 7.53 -2.57
CA HIS A 6 0.12 8.19 -1.94
C HIS A 6 0.63 9.40 -2.73
N GLY A 7 -0.05 9.82 -3.81
CA GLY A 7 0.33 11.01 -4.59
C GLY A 7 1.53 10.83 -5.52
N LEU A 8 2.01 9.59 -5.70
CA LEU A 8 3.11 9.26 -6.63
C LEU A 8 2.61 8.35 -7.77
N MET A 9 1.30 8.28 -7.96
CA MET A 9 0.67 7.54 -9.05
C MET A 9 0.84 8.31 -10.37
N ARG A 10 0.62 7.64 -11.50
CA ARG A 10 0.63 8.30 -12.81
C ARG A 10 -0.62 9.17 -12.95
N LYS A 11 -0.54 10.17 -13.83
CA LYS A 11 -1.65 11.09 -14.11
C LYS A 11 -2.92 10.31 -14.49
N GLY A 12 -3.99 10.50 -13.70
CA GLY A 12 -5.30 9.89 -13.92
C GLY A 12 -5.42 8.43 -13.50
N GLU A 13 -4.38 7.84 -12.93
CA GLU A 13 -4.34 6.41 -12.57
C GLU A 13 -5.35 6.06 -11.46
N THR A 14 -5.44 6.87 -10.40
CA THR A 14 -6.36 6.64 -9.28
C THR A 14 -7.81 6.53 -9.73
N GLY A 15 -8.28 7.48 -10.56
CA GLY A 15 -9.64 7.46 -11.08
C GLY A 15 -9.90 6.30 -12.05
N GLN A 16 -8.88 5.89 -12.82
CA GLN A 16 -8.99 4.72 -13.69
C GLN A 16 -9.11 3.42 -12.87
N VAL A 17 -8.30 3.26 -11.82
CA VAL A 17 -8.35 2.12 -10.90
C VAL A 17 -9.71 2.03 -10.22
N GLU A 18 -10.22 3.13 -9.68
CA GLU A 18 -11.52 3.16 -9.02
C GLU A 18 -12.64 2.70 -9.96
N LYS A 19 -12.66 3.23 -11.18
CA LYS A 19 -13.67 2.87 -12.19
C LYS A 19 -13.60 1.40 -12.59
N ASP A 20 -12.41 0.95 -13.00
CA ASP A 20 -12.26 -0.38 -13.59
C ASP A 20 -12.36 -1.49 -12.55
N PHE A 21 -11.80 -1.27 -11.35
CA PHE A 21 -11.83 -2.26 -10.28
C PHE A 21 -13.27 -2.51 -9.82
N VAL A 22 -14.04 -1.45 -9.58
CA VAL A 22 -15.45 -1.58 -9.16
C VAL A 22 -16.28 -2.20 -10.28
N ALA A 23 -16.08 -1.79 -11.54
CA ALA A 23 -16.79 -2.36 -12.68
C ALA A 23 -16.50 -3.85 -12.89
N ALA A 24 -15.26 -4.29 -12.69
CA ALA A 24 -14.85 -5.68 -12.91
C ALA A 24 -15.25 -6.61 -11.75
N THR A 25 -15.26 -6.11 -10.50
CA THR A 25 -15.40 -6.96 -9.31
C THR A 25 -16.72 -6.78 -8.56
N GLY A 26 -17.39 -5.63 -8.72
CA GLY A 26 -18.52 -5.23 -7.89
C GLY A 26 -18.17 -4.97 -6.42
N ALA A 27 -16.89 -4.99 -6.05
CA ALA A 27 -16.46 -4.79 -4.67
C ALA A 27 -16.51 -3.31 -4.26
N LYS A 28 -16.85 -3.03 -3.00
CA LYS A 28 -16.69 -1.69 -2.40
C LYS A 28 -15.21 -1.34 -2.35
N LEU A 29 -14.83 -0.20 -2.94
CA LEU A 29 -13.46 0.32 -2.91
C LEU A 29 -13.43 1.62 -2.09
N LYS A 30 -12.66 1.62 -0.99
CA LYS A 30 -12.35 2.83 -0.21
C LYS A 30 -11.05 3.42 -0.76
N VAL A 31 -11.16 4.53 -1.47
CA VAL A 31 -10.02 5.33 -1.93
C VAL A 31 -9.61 6.28 -0.79
N VAL A 32 -8.34 6.22 -0.39
CA VAL A 32 -7.77 7.07 0.66
C VAL A 32 -6.77 8.02 0.01
N ASP A 33 -7.11 9.31 -0.03
CA ASP A 33 -6.18 10.36 -0.44
C ASP A 33 -5.19 10.62 0.69
N ALA A 34 -3.93 10.26 0.45
CA ALA A 34 -2.82 10.45 1.36
C ALA A 34 -1.68 11.26 0.74
N GLU A 35 -1.88 11.93 -0.40
CA GLU A 35 -0.83 12.62 -1.16
C GLU A 35 -0.01 13.54 -0.25
N LYS A 36 -0.68 14.45 0.45
CA LYS A 36 -0.01 15.43 1.33
C LYS A 36 0.87 14.74 2.37
N ARG A 37 0.39 13.66 2.98
CA ARG A 37 1.11 12.92 4.03
C ARG A 37 2.41 12.32 3.50
N PHE A 38 2.37 11.71 2.33
CA PHE A 38 3.55 11.11 1.72
C PHE A 38 4.52 12.17 1.20
N LEU A 39 4.03 13.23 0.55
CA LEU A 39 4.88 14.30 0.05
C LEU A 39 5.57 15.07 1.18
N ASP A 40 4.87 15.34 2.28
CA ASP A 40 5.45 15.95 3.48
C ASP A 40 6.53 15.05 4.09
N ALA A 41 6.28 13.73 4.18
CA ALA A 41 7.23 12.78 4.73
C ALA A 41 8.48 12.58 3.86
N LEU A 42 8.37 12.84 2.55
CA LEU A 42 9.48 12.73 1.59
C LEU A 42 10.23 14.06 1.38
N ALA A 43 9.76 15.15 1.97
CA ALA A 43 10.35 16.47 1.78
C ALA A 43 11.82 16.49 2.23
N GLY A 44 12.72 16.88 1.32
CA GLY A 44 14.16 16.96 1.57
C GLY A 44 14.91 15.62 1.57
N VAL A 45 14.22 14.49 1.40
CA VAL A 45 14.86 13.17 1.38
C VAL A 45 15.45 12.92 -0.01
N SER A 46 16.76 12.68 -0.07
CA SER A 46 17.45 12.33 -1.33
C SER A 46 17.80 10.85 -1.44
N ASP A 47 18.09 10.19 -0.30
CA ASP A 47 18.53 8.79 -0.30
C ASP A 47 17.41 7.83 -0.75
N PRO A 48 17.66 6.96 -1.75
CA PRO A 48 16.64 6.05 -2.27
C PRO A 48 16.14 4.99 -1.27
N GLU A 49 17.00 4.48 -0.40
CA GLU A 49 16.59 3.48 0.60
C GLU A 49 15.76 4.13 1.70
N GLU A 50 16.10 5.35 2.10
CA GLU A 50 15.32 6.12 3.04
C GLU A 50 13.93 6.43 2.48
N LYS A 51 13.82 6.83 1.20
CA LYS A 51 12.52 6.99 0.52
C LYS A 51 11.70 5.71 0.57
N ARG A 52 12.31 4.55 0.26
CA ARG A 52 11.63 3.25 0.31
C ARG A 52 11.04 2.96 1.69
N LYS A 53 11.84 3.15 2.75
CA LYS A 53 11.40 2.94 4.13
C LYS A 53 10.29 3.90 4.55
N ILE A 54 10.38 5.17 4.16
CA ILE A 54 9.35 6.17 4.45
C ILE A 54 8.03 5.79 3.78
N ILE A 55 8.06 5.49 2.47
CA ILE A 55 6.86 5.11 1.71
C ILE A 55 6.24 3.85 2.31
N GLY A 56 7.02 2.80 2.59
CA GLY A 56 6.51 1.57 3.21
C GLY A 56 5.85 1.83 4.57
N ARG A 57 6.51 2.59 5.45
CA ARG A 57 5.97 2.94 6.77
C ARG A 57 4.68 3.75 6.67
N GLU A 58 4.65 4.79 5.83
CA GLU A 58 3.45 5.62 5.71
C GLU A 58 2.28 4.85 5.07
N PHE A 59 2.56 3.94 4.13
CA PHE A 59 1.55 3.06 3.56
C PHE A 59 0.89 2.17 4.63
N ILE A 60 1.70 1.50 5.47
CA ILE A 60 1.18 0.66 6.56
C ILE A 60 0.29 1.48 7.48
N ARG A 61 0.75 2.66 7.92
CA ARG A 61 -0.02 3.51 8.84
C ARG A 61 -1.33 4.02 8.25
N VAL A 62 -1.33 4.39 6.96
CA VAL A 62 -2.55 4.82 6.28
C VAL A 62 -3.52 3.64 6.09
N PHE A 63 -2.99 2.47 5.75
CA PHE A 63 -3.80 1.26 5.60
C PHE A 63 -4.44 0.83 6.93
N GLU A 64 -3.69 0.83 8.03
CA GLU A 64 -4.22 0.56 9.38
C GLU A 64 -5.31 1.56 9.77
N GLN A 65 -5.13 2.85 9.48
CA GLN A 65 -6.14 3.86 9.72
C GLN A 65 -7.42 3.60 8.90
N ALA A 66 -7.28 3.30 7.62
CA ALA A 66 -8.41 2.96 6.76
C ALA A 66 -9.14 1.69 7.22
N GLN A 67 -8.40 0.70 7.72
CA GLN A 67 -8.98 -0.51 8.32
C GLN A 67 -9.81 -0.17 9.56
N LEU A 68 -9.32 0.68 10.46
CA LEU A 68 -10.06 1.09 11.66
C LEU A 68 -11.36 1.82 11.31
N GLU A 69 -11.33 2.70 10.30
CA GLU A 69 -12.54 3.38 9.81
C GLU A 69 -13.58 2.38 9.27
N ILE A 70 -13.14 1.39 8.48
CA ILE A 70 -14.03 0.33 7.98
C ILE A 70 -14.63 -0.48 9.12
N LEU A 71 -13.84 -0.85 10.13
CA LEU A 71 -14.32 -1.61 11.28
C LEU A 71 -15.35 -0.83 12.11
N GLN A 72 -15.21 0.50 12.18
CA GLN A 72 -16.19 1.38 12.83
C GLN A 72 -17.51 1.44 12.06
N GLU A 73 -17.47 1.40 10.73
CA GLU A 73 -18.64 1.49 9.85
C GLU A 73 -19.38 0.15 9.69
N GLU A 74 -18.66 -0.96 9.51
CA GLU A 74 -19.21 -2.26 9.09
C GLU A 74 -19.20 -3.30 10.23
N GLY A 75 -18.54 -3.03 11.35
CA GLY A 75 -18.43 -3.92 12.51
C GLY A 75 -17.07 -4.65 12.63
N PRO A 76 -16.81 -5.32 13.76
CA PRO A 76 -15.46 -5.76 14.16
C PRO A 76 -14.90 -6.99 13.41
N GLU A 77 -15.61 -7.57 12.44
CA GLU A 77 -15.20 -8.84 11.82
C GLU A 77 -14.36 -8.64 10.55
N VAL A 78 -13.04 -8.51 10.72
CA VAL A 78 -12.05 -8.73 9.65
C VAL A 78 -11.06 -9.79 10.11
N ALA A 79 -11.20 -11.01 9.58
CA ALA A 79 -10.37 -12.16 9.98
C ALA A 79 -9.12 -12.35 9.09
N PHE A 80 -9.11 -11.77 7.89
CA PHE A 80 -8.10 -12.05 6.88
C PHE A 80 -7.61 -10.79 6.18
N LEU A 81 -6.30 -10.72 5.96
CA LEU A 81 -5.65 -9.78 5.05
C LEU A 81 -5.24 -10.53 3.79
N VAL A 82 -5.78 -10.14 2.64
CA VAL A 82 -5.46 -10.77 1.35
C VAL A 82 -4.29 -10.02 0.70
N GLN A 83 -3.26 -10.75 0.29
CA GLN A 83 -2.11 -10.21 -0.44
C GLN A 83 -1.95 -10.92 -1.80
N GLY A 84 -1.67 -10.15 -2.85
CA GLY A 84 -1.41 -10.66 -4.20
C GLY A 84 0.03 -11.16 -4.42
N THR A 85 0.66 -11.69 -3.37
CA THR A 85 2.06 -12.13 -3.36
C THR A 85 2.29 -13.28 -4.36
N LEU A 86 3.28 -13.15 -5.25
CA LEU A 86 3.63 -14.16 -6.26
C LEU A 86 4.73 -15.12 -5.75
N TYR A 87 4.98 -16.22 -6.47
CA TYR A 87 5.98 -17.22 -6.04
C TYR A 87 7.41 -16.66 -5.90
N PRO A 88 7.93 -15.79 -6.79
CA PRO A 88 9.23 -15.15 -6.59
C PRO A 88 9.31 -14.37 -5.28
N ASP A 89 8.19 -13.78 -4.85
CA ASP A 89 8.15 -12.99 -3.63
C ASP A 89 8.41 -13.82 -2.37
N VAL A 90 7.97 -15.08 -2.38
CA VAL A 90 8.16 -16.03 -1.28
C VAL A 90 9.61 -16.52 -1.25
N VAL A 91 10.19 -16.85 -2.40
CA VAL A 91 11.57 -17.33 -2.51
C VAL A 91 12.56 -16.29 -1.98
N GLU A 92 12.34 -15.00 -2.28
CA GLU A 92 13.19 -13.90 -1.80
C GLU A 92 13.07 -13.68 -0.28
N SER A 93 11.91 -13.96 0.32
CA SER A 93 11.72 -13.90 1.78
C SER A 93 12.36 -15.06 2.55
N GLY A 94 12.74 -16.15 1.85
CA GLY A 94 13.26 -17.40 2.42
C GLY A 94 14.73 -17.38 2.86
N GLY A 95 15.46 -16.26 2.71
CA GLY A 95 16.77 -16.06 3.35
C GLY A 95 17.92 -16.93 2.81
N GLY A 96 18.00 -17.14 1.49
CA GLY A 96 19.17 -17.77 0.86
C GLY A 96 20.34 -16.79 0.65
N THR A 97 21.58 -17.24 0.88
CA THR A 97 22.81 -16.48 0.61
C THR A 97 22.91 -16.11 -0.88
N GLY A 98 22.64 -14.85 -1.21
CA GLY A 98 22.62 -14.35 -2.59
C GLY A 98 21.38 -13.53 -2.96
N THR A 99 20.40 -13.43 -2.07
CA THR A 99 19.24 -12.54 -2.25
C THR A 99 19.68 -11.10 -2.01
N ALA A 100 19.66 -10.28 -3.07
CA ALA A 100 19.85 -8.85 -2.93
C ALA A 100 18.75 -8.28 -2.02
N ASN A 101 19.07 -7.28 -1.19
CA ASN A 101 18.17 -6.59 -0.25
C ASN A 101 17.06 -5.77 -0.96
N ILE A 102 16.39 -6.35 -1.95
CA ILE A 102 15.41 -5.68 -2.81
C ILE A 102 14.09 -5.43 -2.05
N LYS A 103 13.85 -6.13 -0.93
CA LYS A 103 12.65 -6.04 -0.09
C LYS A 103 12.84 -5.35 1.27
N SER A 104 13.78 -4.41 1.39
CA SER A 104 14.01 -3.63 2.63
C SER A 104 12.77 -2.91 3.19
N HIS A 105 11.72 -2.71 2.38
CA HIS A 105 10.47 -2.05 2.76
C HIS A 105 9.41 -2.97 3.39
N HIS A 106 9.64 -4.30 3.39
CA HIS A 106 8.79 -5.27 4.07
C HIS A 106 9.26 -5.59 5.50
N ASN A 107 10.47 -5.16 5.88
CA ASN A 107 11.08 -5.37 7.20
C ASN A 107 11.03 -4.12 8.07
#